data_AF-A0A6J4Y0X2-F1
#
_entry.id   AF-A0A6J4Y0X2-F1
#
_cell.length_a   1.000
_cell.length_b   1.000
_cell.length_c   1.000
_cell.angle_alpha   90.00
_cell.angle_beta   90.00
_cell.angle_gamma   90.00
#
_symmetry.space_group_name_H-M   'P 1'
#
loop_
_entity.id
_entity.type
_entity.pdbx_description
1 polymer ?
#
loop_
_entity_poly.entity_id
_entity_poly.type
_entity_poly.pdbx_seq_one_letter_code
_entity_poly.pdbx_strand_id
1 'polypeptide(L)'
;MKATYFPFTYISDPVAEMFADCFGQLIVYRPTREILSEQLKDWVDRGTLDIRVPIFDHEKELNTAINNYLSWADLHRDRAGEKAAIIAAGANPLPFFNEISARQIVADIKGSAAGNSNTEARDSDLTARIFLYFAQEFDRHNQELTDDLNHQQQQEAELIRQLKMENDPAAIEFQSPPVQMPEPFTDYMVSDRLEAWTRIFCRDPEPSGLFVTHSAAVLELLLERTSTAARVMHLESTQSSKATDSAPESRRQSLALELARLLEQEQTEDLDKSSELLNVSEFDNPVTISAYRVPDQSPYEFFARSAGIDCSSAGSRPHNSRYKDILIALVRESRSL
;
A
#
# COMPACT_ATOMS: atom_id res chain seq x y z
N MET A 1 -13.50 5.77 -12.69
CA MET A 1 -12.03 5.79 -12.67
C MET A 1 -11.58 4.82 -11.58
N LYS A 2 -10.55 3.99 -11.79
CA LYS A 2 -10.06 3.08 -10.74
C LYS A 2 -8.94 3.75 -9.95
N ALA A 3 -8.90 3.61 -8.64
CA ALA A 3 -7.79 4.11 -7.84
C ALA A 3 -6.64 3.10 -7.84
N THR A 4 -5.38 3.54 -8.00
CA THR A 4 -4.21 2.66 -7.88
C THR A 4 -3.65 2.73 -6.48
N TYR A 5 -3.63 1.60 -5.79
CA TYR A 5 -3.07 1.48 -4.45
C TYR A 5 -1.54 1.38 -4.49
N PHE A 6 -0.85 2.21 -3.69
CA PHE A 6 0.61 2.33 -3.75
C PHE A 6 1.24 2.67 -2.38
N PRO A 7 2.56 2.45 -2.21
CA PRO A 7 3.45 1.61 -3.03
C PRO A 7 3.39 0.12 -2.63
N PHE A 8 2.39 -0.27 -1.86
CA PHE A 8 2.25 -1.63 -1.34
C PHE A 8 1.68 -2.58 -2.39
N THR A 9 2.07 -3.84 -2.29
CA THR A 9 1.61 -4.94 -3.16
C THR A 9 0.72 -5.95 -2.41
N TYR A 10 0.59 -5.79 -1.08
CA TYR A 10 -0.36 -6.48 -0.23
C TYR A 10 -1.40 -5.50 0.31
N ILE A 11 -2.66 -5.93 0.38
CA ILE A 11 -3.77 -5.18 0.96
C ILE A 11 -4.53 -6.11 1.91
N SER A 12 -4.73 -5.68 3.16
CA SER A 12 -5.52 -6.40 4.14
C SER A 12 -7.02 -6.13 3.95
N ASP A 13 -7.89 -6.97 4.53
CA ASP A 13 -9.35 -6.81 4.40
C ASP A 13 -9.85 -5.46 4.92
N PRO A 14 -9.43 -4.95 6.10
CA PRO A 14 -9.89 -3.65 6.59
C PRO A 14 -9.52 -2.52 5.63
N VAL A 15 -8.31 -2.57 5.06
CA VAL A 15 -7.83 -1.56 4.11
C VAL A 15 -8.56 -1.68 2.77
N ALA A 16 -8.82 -2.90 2.29
CA ALA A 16 -9.58 -3.15 1.07
C ALA A 16 -11.03 -2.65 1.21
N GLU A 17 -11.68 -2.92 2.34
CA GLU A 17 -13.04 -2.46 2.65
C GLU A 17 -13.09 -0.92 2.71
N MET A 18 -12.21 -0.30 3.49
CA MET A 18 -12.10 1.16 3.60
C MET A 18 -11.95 1.83 2.23
N PHE A 19 -11.09 1.29 1.37
CA PHE A 19 -10.90 1.84 0.04
C PHE A 19 -12.04 1.51 -0.93
N ALA A 20 -12.65 0.34 -0.83
CA ALA A 20 -13.81 -0.05 -1.64
C ALA A 20 -15.02 0.85 -1.36
N ASP A 21 -15.20 1.23 -0.10
CA ASP A 21 -16.23 2.18 0.33
C ASP A 21 -16.02 3.57 -0.26
N CYS A 22 -14.77 4.00 -0.41
CA CYS A 22 -14.42 5.28 -1.00
C CYS A 22 -14.53 5.25 -2.53
N PHE A 23 -13.86 4.29 -3.17
CA PHE A 23 -13.53 4.34 -4.60
C PHE A 23 -14.21 3.26 -5.44
N GLY A 24 -14.82 2.26 -4.81
CA GLY A 24 -15.48 1.12 -5.46
C GLY A 24 -14.50 0.10 -6.04
N GLN A 25 -13.58 0.51 -6.92
CA GLN A 25 -12.58 -0.36 -7.55
C GLN A 25 -11.16 0.13 -7.37
N LEU A 26 -10.26 -0.80 -7.04
CA LEU A 26 -8.85 -0.55 -6.79
C LEU A 26 -7.96 -1.39 -7.68
N ILE A 27 -6.90 -0.79 -8.20
CA ILE A 27 -5.80 -1.50 -8.85
C ILE A 27 -4.74 -1.78 -7.80
N VAL A 28 -4.29 -3.04 -7.71
CA VAL A 28 -3.15 -3.43 -6.86
C VAL A 28 -2.13 -4.14 -7.73
N TYR A 29 -0.88 -3.66 -7.69
CA TYR A 29 0.21 -4.32 -8.39
C TYR A 29 0.75 -5.50 -7.58
N ARG A 30 1.10 -6.58 -8.29
CA ARG A 30 1.79 -7.72 -7.72
C ARG A 30 3.13 -7.97 -8.42
N PRO A 31 4.15 -8.43 -7.68
CA PRO A 31 5.45 -8.77 -8.23
C PRO A 31 5.45 -10.12 -8.96
N THR A 32 4.55 -11.05 -8.61
CA THR A 32 4.47 -12.41 -9.14
C THR A 32 3.06 -12.76 -9.63
N ARG A 33 2.95 -13.76 -10.51
CA ARG A 33 1.67 -14.37 -10.94
C ARG A 33 1.22 -15.53 -10.06
N GLU A 34 1.73 -15.62 -8.83
CA GLU A 34 1.38 -16.70 -7.92
C GLU A 34 -0.14 -16.75 -7.65
N ILE A 35 -0.60 -17.94 -7.27
CA ILE A 35 -1.99 -18.18 -6.91
C ILE A 35 -2.39 -17.17 -5.83
N LEU A 36 -3.49 -16.46 -6.08
CA LEU A 36 -4.07 -15.53 -5.12
C LEU A 36 -4.48 -16.29 -3.85
N SER A 37 -4.25 -15.68 -2.69
CA SER A 37 -4.86 -16.14 -1.44
C SER A 37 -6.38 -16.15 -1.59
N GLU A 38 -7.08 -17.00 -0.82
CA GLU A 38 -8.55 -17.06 -0.86
C GLU A 38 -9.16 -15.68 -0.56
N GLN A 39 -8.59 -14.97 0.42
CA GLN A 39 -8.92 -13.60 0.74
C GLN A 39 -8.92 -12.66 -0.48
N LEU A 40 -7.84 -12.64 -1.26
CA LEU A 40 -7.75 -11.77 -2.44
C LEU A 40 -8.66 -12.23 -3.59
N LYS A 41 -8.95 -13.53 -3.71
CA LYS A 41 -9.88 -14.04 -4.72
C LYS A 41 -11.28 -13.51 -4.51
N ASP A 42 -11.78 -13.51 -3.27
CA ASP A 42 -13.11 -13.00 -2.95
C ASP A 42 -13.29 -11.55 -3.38
N TRP A 43 -12.27 -10.71 -3.18
CA TRP A 43 -12.29 -9.31 -3.61
C TRP A 43 -12.21 -9.12 -5.13
N VAL A 44 -11.48 -9.99 -5.83
CA VAL A 44 -11.41 -9.99 -7.30
C VAL A 44 -12.74 -10.44 -7.90
N ASP A 45 -13.35 -11.50 -7.36
CA ASP A 45 -14.61 -12.06 -7.83
C ASP A 45 -15.78 -11.09 -7.62
N ARG A 46 -15.74 -10.26 -6.56
CA ARG A 46 -16.67 -9.14 -6.35
C ARG A 46 -16.42 -7.94 -7.28
N GLY A 47 -15.31 -7.95 -8.02
CA GLY A 47 -14.92 -6.86 -8.91
C GLY A 47 -14.36 -5.62 -8.21
N THR A 48 -14.03 -5.72 -6.92
CA THR A 48 -13.45 -4.64 -6.10
C THR A 48 -11.96 -4.46 -6.38
N LEU A 49 -11.22 -5.56 -6.54
CA LEU A 49 -9.78 -5.52 -6.84
C LEU A 49 -9.49 -5.89 -8.30
N ASP A 50 -8.70 -5.06 -8.98
CA ASP A 50 -8.07 -5.29 -10.27
C ASP A 50 -6.58 -5.57 -10.04
N ILE A 51 -6.23 -6.85 -9.92
CA ILE A 51 -4.85 -7.27 -9.71
C ILE A 51 -4.08 -7.22 -11.02
N ARG A 52 -3.00 -6.45 -11.05
CA ARG A 52 -2.13 -6.32 -12.22
C ARG A 52 -0.72 -6.82 -11.93
N VAL A 53 -0.14 -7.50 -12.92
CA VAL A 53 1.27 -7.91 -12.92
C VAL A 53 1.93 -7.30 -14.17
N PRO A 54 2.39 -6.04 -14.09
CA PRO A 54 2.92 -5.31 -15.26
C PRO A 54 4.16 -5.95 -15.88
N ILE A 55 4.97 -6.65 -15.08
CA ILE A 55 6.15 -7.38 -15.54
C ILE A 55 5.90 -8.88 -15.39
N PHE A 56 5.80 -9.58 -16.51
CA PHE A 56 5.52 -11.01 -16.52
C PHE A 56 6.60 -11.87 -17.16
N ASP A 57 7.64 -11.24 -17.72
CA ASP A 57 8.77 -11.96 -18.27
C ASP A 57 9.58 -12.60 -17.13
N HIS A 58 10.35 -13.64 -17.44
CA HIS A 58 11.33 -14.23 -16.53
C HIS A 58 10.78 -14.77 -15.19
N GLU A 59 9.49 -15.14 -15.10
CA GLU A 59 8.87 -15.77 -13.90
C GLU A 59 9.69 -16.94 -13.34
N LYS A 60 10.28 -17.77 -14.20
CA LYS A 60 11.13 -18.90 -13.75
C LYS A 60 12.37 -18.42 -13.00
N GLU A 61 13.00 -17.34 -13.47
CA GLU A 61 14.19 -16.76 -12.84
C GLU A 61 13.83 -16.13 -11.51
N LEU A 62 12.69 -15.42 -11.44
CA LEU A 62 12.14 -14.87 -10.21
C LEU A 62 11.87 -15.96 -9.17
N ASN A 63 11.14 -17.01 -9.56
CA ASN A 63 10.82 -18.12 -8.65
C ASN A 63 12.08 -18.87 -8.19
N THR A 64 13.07 -19.02 -9.07
CA THR A 64 14.36 -19.61 -8.70
C THR A 64 15.09 -18.74 -7.67
N ALA A 65 15.10 -17.41 -7.87
CA ALA A 65 15.71 -16.47 -6.95
C ALA A 65 15.05 -16.49 -5.57
N ILE A 66 13.71 -16.46 -5.54
CA ILE A 66 12.91 -16.56 -4.31
C ILE A 66 13.20 -17.87 -3.58
N ASN A 67 13.15 -19.01 -4.27
CA ASN A 67 13.38 -20.32 -3.65
C ASN A 67 14.80 -20.49 -3.12
N ASN A 68 15.80 -19.99 -3.85
CA ASN A 68 17.19 -20.01 -3.40
C ASN A 68 17.36 -19.18 -2.11
N TYR A 69 16.72 -18.02 -2.05
CA TYR A 69 16.72 -17.19 -0.86
C TYR A 69 16.04 -17.88 0.33
N LEU A 70 14.83 -18.43 0.14
CA LEU A 70 14.10 -19.13 1.20
C LEU A 70 14.92 -20.32 1.74
N SER A 71 15.51 -21.10 0.83
CA SER A 71 16.40 -22.22 1.20
C SER A 71 17.62 -21.75 2.00
N TRP A 72 18.23 -20.62 1.61
CA TRP A 72 19.33 -20.03 2.37
C TRP A 72 18.88 -19.55 3.74
N ALA A 73 17.73 -18.87 3.84
CA ALA A 73 17.19 -18.35 5.08
C ALA A 73 16.91 -19.48 6.09
N ASP A 74 16.32 -20.58 5.61
CA ASP A 74 16.05 -21.77 6.43
C ASP A 74 17.34 -22.40 6.98
N LEU A 75 18.38 -22.51 6.16
CA LEU A 75 19.70 -23.03 6.60
C LEU A 75 20.39 -22.16 7.67
N HIS A 76 20.03 -20.87 7.76
CA HIS A 76 20.63 -19.93 8.69
C HIS A 76 19.73 -19.60 9.89
N ARG A 77 18.45 -20.02 9.87
CA ARG A 77 17.49 -19.91 10.97
C ARG A 77 17.93 -20.71 12.21
N ASP A 78 18.56 -21.86 12.00
CA ASP A 78 19.02 -22.74 13.08
C ASP A 78 20.22 -22.19 13.88
N ARG A 79 20.93 -21.17 13.38
CA ARG A 79 22.09 -20.57 14.10
C ARG A 79 21.73 -19.40 14.99
N ALA A 80 20.59 -18.74 14.73
CA ALA A 80 20.06 -17.66 15.53
C ALA A 80 18.63 -18.06 15.89
N GLY A 81 18.47 -18.83 16.97
CA GLY A 81 17.25 -19.57 17.31
C GLY A 81 15.94 -18.82 17.04
N GLU A 82 14.89 -19.57 16.70
CA GLU A 82 13.61 -19.15 16.09
C GLU A 82 13.02 -17.80 16.53
N LYS A 83 13.20 -17.41 17.81
CA LYS A 83 12.66 -16.16 18.36
C LYS A 83 13.59 -14.95 18.19
N ALA A 84 14.91 -15.16 18.09
CA ALA A 84 15.88 -14.08 17.95
C ALA A 84 15.93 -13.52 16.52
N ALA A 85 15.70 -14.33 15.48
CA ALA A 85 15.70 -13.87 14.10
C ALA A 85 14.53 -12.91 13.79
N ILE A 86 13.35 -13.16 14.35
CA ILE A 86 12.14 -12.35 14.15
C ILE A 86 12.18 -11.09 15.03
N ILE A 87 12.64 -11.19 16.28
CA ILE A 87 12.79 -10.03 17.17
C ILE A 87 13.96 -9.14 16.73
N ALA A 88 15.05 -9.70 16.19
CA ALA A 88 16.12 -8.93 15.57
C ALA A 88 15.67 -8.27 14.26
N ALA A 89 14.68 -8.82 13.54
CA ALA A 89 14.10 -8.22 12.36
C ALA A 89 13.21 -6.99 12.66
N GLY A 90 12.67 -6.89 13.88
CA GLY A 90 11.87 -5.75 14.32
C GLY A 90 12.67 -4.64 15.03
N ALA A 91 13.78 -4.97 15.70
CA ALA A 91 14.57 -4.01 16.48
C ALA A 91 15.89 -3.57 15.81
N ASN A 92 16.35 -4.29 14.79
CA ASN A 92 17.42 -3.87 13.90
C ASN A 92 16.88 -3.87 12.47
N PRO A 93 17.35 -2.96 11.58
CA PRO A 93 17.09 -3.15 10.16
C PRO A 93 17.56 -4.56 9.80
N LEU A 94 16.66 -5.37 9.22
CA LEU A 94 17.03 -6.67 8.63
C LEU A 94 18.43 -6.53 8.01
N PRO A 95 19.43 -7.35 8.38
CA PRO A 95 20.81 -7.18 7.88
C PRO A 95 20.96 -7.27 6.35
N PHE A 96 19.86 -7.48 5.62
CA PHE A 96 19.79 -8.07 4.30
C PHE A 96 19.01 -7.24 3.27
N PHE A 97 18.57 -6.02 3.61
CA PHE A 97 17.93 -5.11 2.66
C PHE A 97 18.69 -3.78 2.55
N ASN A 98 20.02 -3.83 2.54
CA ASN A 98 20.77 -2.79 1.85
C ASN A 98 20.73 -3.08 0.33
N GLU A 99 20.86 -2.05 -0.52
CA GLU A 99 21.02 -2.18 -1.98
C GLU A 99 22.03 -3.27 -2.38
N ILE A 100 23.01 -3.52 -1.51
CA ILE A 100 24.08 -4.50 -1.67
C ILE A 100 23.53 -5.94 -1.62
N SER A 101 22.56 -6.26 -0.75
CA SER A 101 22.11 -7.64 -0.52
C SER A 101 21.19 -8.17 -1.62
N ALA A 102 20.25 -7.35 -2.12
CA ALA A 102 19.42 -7.75 -3.26
C ALA A 102 20.25 -7.88 -4.54
N ARG A 103 21.20 -6.96 -4.76
CA ARG A 103 22.19 -7.05 -5.85
C ARG A 103 23.12 -8.26 -5.68
N GLN A 104 23.51 -8.61 -4.45
CA GLN A 104 24.35 -9.78 -4.16
C GLN A 104 23.60 -11.09 -4.42
N ILE A 105 22.32 -11.19 -4.04
CA ILE A 105 21.47 -12.35 -4.36
C ILE A 105 21.35 -12.51 -5.89
N VAL A 106 21.08 -11.43 -6.61
CA VAL A 106 21.02 -11.44 -8.08
C VAL A 106 22.38 -11.78 -8.70
N ALA A 107 23.49 -11.29 -8.15
CA ALA A 107 24.84 -11.60 -8.60
C ALA A 107 25.25 -13.05 -8.33
N ASP A 108 24.92 -13.61 -7.16
CA ASP A 108 25.21 -14.99 -6.78
C ASP A 108 24.41 -15.98 -7.65
N ILE A 109 23.18 -15.63 -8.05
CA ILE A 109 22.38 -16.38 -9.03
C ILE A 109 23.00 -16.31 -10.43
N LYS A 110 23.64 -15.18 -10.78
CA LYS A 110 24.16 -14.89 -12.11
C LYS A 110 25.65 -15.17 -12.32
N GLY A 111 26.38 -15.61 -11.30
CA GLY A 111 27.78 -16.04 -11.41
C GLY A 111 28.06 -17.11 -12.48
N SER A 112 27.05 -17.58 -13.21
CA SER A 112 27.14 -18.50 -14.34
C SER A 112 26.83 -17.92 -15.74
N ALA A 113 26.44 -16.64 -15.90
CA ALA A 113 26.15 -16.08 -17.23
C ALA A 113 26.34 -14.55 -17.31
N ALA A 114 27.51 -14.10 -17.79
CA ALA A 114 27.85 -12.69 -17.91
C ALA A 114 27.69 -12.14 -19.35
N GLY A 115 27.13 -10.91 -19.45
CA GLY A 115 27.43 -9.94 -20.51
C GLY A 115 26.25 -9.50 -21.38
N ASN A 116 25.68 -8.31 -21.12
CA ASN A 116 25.15 -7.32 -22.10
C ASN A 116 24.44 -6.14 -21.38
N SER A 117 24.38 -4.94 -21.99
CA SER A 117 23.75 -3.74 -21.38
C SER A 117 22.22 -3.84 -21.23
N ASN A 118 21.55 -4.69 -22.01
CA ASN A 118 20.13 -5.02 -21.80
C ASN A 118 19.91 -5.88 -20.53
N THR A 119 20.99 -6.32 -19.90
CA THR A 119 20.98 -7.05 -18.64
C THR A 119 20.77 -6.10 -17.47
N GLU A 120 21.24 -4.84 -17.48
CA GLU A 120 21.10 -3.94 -16.32
C GLU A 120 19.65 -3.54 -16.04
N ALA A 121 18.87 -3.16 -17.05
CA ALA A 121 17.45 -2.83 -16.89
C ALA A 121 16.63 -4.06 -16.47
N ARG A 122 16.94 -5.23 -17.07
CA ARG A 122 16.35 -6.51 -16.69
C ARG A 122 16.68 -6.90 -15.25
N ASP A 123 17.87 -6.55 -14.78
CA ASP A 123 18.35 -6.86 -13.44
C ASP A 123 17.72 -5.94 -12.41
N SER A 124 17.52 -4.68 -12.78
CA SER A 124 16.76 -3.70 -12.01
C SER A 124 15.29 -4.13 -11.83
N ASP A 125 14.64 -4.59 -12.89
CA ASP A 125 13.25 -5.08 -12.86
C ASP A 125 13.12 -6.37 -12.03
N LEU A 126 14.04 -7.33 -12.22
CA LEU A 126 14.08 -8.56 -11.42
C LEU A 126 14.31 -8.25 -9.93
N THR A 127 15.26 -7.36 -9.62
CA THR A 127 15.56 -6.93 -8.25
C THR A 127 14.34 -6.26 -7.60
N ALA A 128 13.66 -5.38 -8.33
CA ALA A 128 12.46 -4.71 -7.85
C ALA A 128 11.33 -5.70 -7.54
N ARG A 129 11.14 -6.71 -8.40
CA ARG A 129 10.13 -7.76 -8.17
C ARG A 129 10.48 -8.64 -6.97
N ILE A 130 11.74 -9.04 -6.81
CA ILE A 130 12.19 -9.81 -5.63
C ILE A 130 11.97 -8.98 -4.35
N PHE A 131 12.36 -7.71 -4.37
CA PHE A 131 12.17 -6.81 -3.23
C PHE A 131 10.69 -6.69 -2.86
N LEU A 132 9.83 -6.37 -3.83
CA LEU A 132 8.40 -6.23 -3.59
C LEU A 132 7.73 -7.55 -3.18
N TYR A 133 8.24 -8.69 -3.63
CA TYR A 133 7.76 -9.99 -3.18
C TYR A 133 7.98 -10.16 -1.67
N PHE A 134 9.19 -9.91 -1.18
CA PHE A 134 9.45 -10.03 0.25
C PHE A 134 8.77 -8.93 1.07
N ALA A 135 8.64 -7.73 0.51
CA ALA A 135 7.86 -6.66 1.13
C ALA A 135 6.38 -7.06 1.28
N GLN A 136 5.79 -7.67 0.24
CA GLN A 136 4.43 -8.23 0.28
C GLN A 136 4.28 -9.29 1.36
N GLU A 137 5.22 -10.24 1.42
CA GLU A 137 5.19 -11.30 2.43
C GLU A 137 5.37 -10.73 3.84
N PHE A 138 6.25 -9.76 4.03
CA PHE A 138 6.41 -9.07 5.31
C PHE A 138 5.11 -8.39 5.75
N ASP A 139 4.43 -7.69 4.85
CA ASP A 139 3.15 -7.04 5.14
C ASP A 139 2.08 -8.08 5.53
N ARG A 140 2.01 -9.20 4.81
CA ARG A 140 1.09 -10.30 5.11
C ARG A 140 1.34 -10.89 6.50
N HIS A 141 2.58 -11.25 6.82
CA HIS A 141 2.92 -11.83 8.12
C HIS A 141 2.67 -10.84 9.27
N ASN A 142 2.91 -9.55 9.06
CA ASN A 142 2.63 -8.53 10.07
C ASN A 142 1.14 -8.35 10.31
N GLN A 143 0.32 -8.44 9.27
CA GLN A 143 -1.13 -8.43 9.41
C GLN A 143 -1.59 -9.66 10.20
N GLU A 144 -1.12 -10.86 9.84
CA GLU A 144 -1.44 -12.10 10.58
C GLU A 144 -1.06 -12.00 12.06
N LEU A 145 0.13 -11.49 12.37
CA LEU A 145 0.57 -11.26 13.75
C LEU A 145 -0.31 -10.25 14.49
N THR A 146 -0.72 -9.17 13.80
CA THR A 146 -1.59 -8.13 14.37
C THR A 146 -2.97 -8.70 14.69
N ASP A 147 -3.52 -9.51 13.78
CA ASP A 147 -4.81 -10.16 13.95
C ASP A 147 -4.77 -11.19 15.10
N ASP A 148 -3.71 -11.97 15.21
CA ASP A 148 -3.49 -12.91 16.32
C ASP A 148 -3.41 -12.18 17.68
N LEU A 149 -2.66 -11.08 17.75
CA LEU A 149 -2.54 -10.26 18.96
C LEU A 149 -3.89 -9.64 19.35
N ASN A 150 -4.65 -9.12 18.38
CA ASN A 150 -5.98 -8.58 18.60
C ASN A 150 -6.94 -9.67 19.11
N HIS A 151 -6.88 -10.86 18.54
CA HIS A 151 -7.70 -11.99 18.99
C HIS A 151 -7.37 -12.40 20.43
N GLN A 152 -6.09 -12.47 20.79
CA GLN A 152 -5.66 -12.77 22.15
C GLN A 152 -6.12 -11.72 23.16
N GLN A 153 -6.03 -10.43 22.81
CA GLN A 153 -6.51 -9.35 23.67
C GLN A 153 -8.03 -9.42 23.88
N GLN A 154 -8.80 -9.74 22.83
CA GLN A 154 -10.25 -9.93 22.96
C GLN A 154 -10.59 -11.10 23.88
N GLN A 155 -9.87 -12.22 23.77
CA GLN A 155 -10.03 -13.36 24.67
C GLN A 155 -9.65 -13.01 26.12
N GLU A 156 -8.58 -12.25 26.33
CA GLU A 156 -8.17 -11.78 27.65
C GLU A 156 -9.21 -10.86 28.27
N ALA A 157 -9.70 -9.87 27.51
CA ALA A 157 -10.75 -8.95 27.95
C ALA A 157 -12.04 -9.71 28.32
N GLU A 158 -12.42 -10.72 27.53
CA GLU A 158 -13.57 -11.57 27.81
C GLU A 158 -13.37 -12.41 29.07
N LEU A 159 -12.18 -13.00 29.26
CA LEU A 159 -11.85 -13.76 30.46
C LEU A 159 -11.87 -12.86 31.70
N ILE A 160 -11.30 -11.66 31.63
CA ILE A 160 -11.34 -10.66 32.70
C ILE A 160 -12.79 -10.30 33.01
N ARG A 161 -13.63 -10.08 31.99
CA ARG A 161 -15.06 -9.80 32.15
C ARG A 161 -15.79 -10.94 32.88
N GLN A 162 -15.50 -12.19 32.51
CA GLN A 162 -16.07 -13.38 33.16
C GLN A 162 -15.58 -13.56 34.60
N LEU A 163 -14.29 -13.31 34.86
CA LEU A 163 -13.69 -13.39 36.21
C LEU A 163 -14.16 -12.28 37.14
N LYS A 164 -14.38 -11.07 36.61
CA LYS A 164 -14.92 -9.92 37.36
C LYS A 164 -16.38 -10.10 37.77
N MET A 165 -17.06 -11.19 37.35
CA MET A 165 -18.48 -11.47 37.63
C MET A 165 -19.31 -10.18 37.59
N GLU A 166 -19.42 -9.58 36.42
CA GLU A 166 -20.00 -8.25 36.21
C GLU A 166 -21.52 -8.21 36.53
N ASN A 167 -21.80 -8.22 37.83
CA ASN A 167 -23.01 -7.80 38.52
C ASN A 167 -22.66 -7.02 39.81
N ASP A 168 -21.37 -6.76 40.07
CA ASP A 168 -20.93 -5.99 41.24
C ASP A 168 -20.46 -4.58 40.83
N PRO A 169 -21.20 -3.50 41.20
CA PRO A 169 -20.89 -2.13 40.81
C PRO A 169 -19.59 -1.56 41.39
N ALA A 170 -18.83 -2.34 42.17
CA ALA A 170 -17.53 -1.95 42.74
C ALA A 170 -16.31 -2.24 41.82
N ALA A 171 -16.48 -2.91 40.68
CA ALA A 171 -15.36 -3.38 39.84
C ALA A 171 -14.76 -2.35 38.85
N ILE A 172 -15.11 -1.07 38.98
CA ILE A 172 -14.79 0.00 37.99
C ILE A 172 -13.31 0.47 38.07
N GLU A 173 -12.55 0.14 39.11
CA GLU A 173 -11.22 0.75 39.33
C GLU A 173 -10.01 0.07 38.68
N PHE A 174 -10.17 -1.05 37.96
CA PHE A 174 -9.09 -1.62 37.15
C PHE A 174 -9.39 -1.47 35.66
N GLN A 175 -9.25 -0.24 35.16
CA GLN A 175 -8.98 -0.02 33.74
C GLN A 175 -7.48 -0.23 33.54
N SER A 176 -7.12 -1.38 32.96
CA SER A 176 -5.78 -1.52 32.38
C SER A 176 -5.60 -0.38 31.36
N PRO A 177 -4.47 0.34 31.37
CA PRO A 177 -4.22 1.34 30.34
C PRO A 177 -4.38 0.66 28.97
N PRO A 178 -4.99 1.33 27.98
CA PRO A 178 -5.01 0.80 26.62
C PRO A 178 -3.55 0.55 26.24
N VAL A 179 -3.21 -0.72 25.99
CA VAL A 179 -1.90 -1.07 25.47
C VAL A 179 -1.82 -0.37 24.13
N GLN A 180 -0.90 0.60 24.02
CA GLN A 180 -0.64 1.28 22.76
C GLN A 180 -0.22 0.21 21.76
N MET A 181 -1.12 -0.09 20.82
CA MET A 181 -0.79 -0.90 19.66
C MET A 181 0.43 -0.27 19.00
N PRO A 182 1.44 -1.06 18.59
CA PRO A 182 2.45 -0.54 17.69
C PRO A 182 1.72 0.07 16.50
N GLU A 183 2.07 1.31 16.14
CA GLU A 183 1.62 1.92 14.89
C GLU A 183 1.83 0.90 13.76
N PRO A 184 0.91 0.82 12.78
CA PRO A 184 1.05 -0.10 11.66
C PRO A 184 2.47 0.00 11.09
N PHE A 185 3.15 -1.14 10.88
CA PHE A 185 4.51 -1.20 10.32
C PHE A 185 4.57 -0.78 8.83
N THR A 186 3.64 0.04 8.40
CA THR A 186 3.45 0.53 7.03
C THR A 186 4.59 1.47 6.60
N ASP A 187 5.39 1.93 7.56
CA ASP A 187 6.53 2.82 7.33
C ASP A 187 7.86 2.06 7.07
N TYR A 188 7.84 0.73 7.05
CA TYR A 188 9.04 -0.06 6.79
C TYR A 188 9.56 0.12 5.35
N MET A 189 10.75 0.69 5.20
CA MET A 189 11.46 0.86 3.91
C MET A 189 10.65 1.58 2.83
N VAL A 190 9.89 2.62 3.21
CA VAL A 190 9.00 3.36 2.31
C VAL A 190 9.70 3.88 1.05
N SER A 191 10.94 4.37 1.16
CA SER A 191 11.70 4.86 0.00
C SER A 191 12.04 3.74 -0.99
N ASP A 192 12.57 2.62 -0.52
CA ASP A 192 12.95 1.48 -1.36
C ASP A 192 11.70 0.80 -1.97
N ARG A 193 10.60 0.74 -1.21
CA ARG A 193 9.29 0.29 -1.71
C ARG A 193 8.78 1.18 -2.83
N LEU A 194 8.80 2.50 -2.63
CA LEU A 194 8.37 3.45 -3.66
C LEU A 194 9.22 3.32 -4.91
N GLU A 195 10.53 3.13 -4.78
CA GLU A 195 11.43 2.92 -5.91
C GLU A 195 11.11 1.62 -6.66
N ALA A 196 11.07 0.49 -5.95
CA ALA A 196 10.78 -0.81 -6.56
C ALA A 196 9.38 -0.86 -7.19
N TRP A 197 8.38 -0.28 -6.52
CA TRP A 197 7.02 -0.15 -7.04
C TRP A 197 6.97 0.72 -8.30
N THR A 198 7.69 1.84 -8.32
CA THR A 198 7.75 2.73 -9.48
C THR A 198 8.30 2.01 -10.71
N ARG A 199 9.31 1.14 -10.54
CA ARG A 199 9.85 0.33 -11.66
C ARG A 199 8.80 -0.58 -12.28
N ILE A 200 7.99 -1.24 -11.45
CA ILE A 200 6.90 -2.09 -11.95
C ILE A 200 5.78 -1.24 -12.56
N PHE A 201 5.41 -0.13 -11.91
CA PHE A 201 4.41 0.81 -12.38
C PHE A 201 4.74 1.39 -13.75
N CYS A 202 5.99 1.76 -14.02
CA CYS A 202 6.44 2.25 -15.33
C CYS A 202 6.30 1.21 -16.47
N ARG A 203 5.92 -0.04 -16.16
CA ARG A 203 5.62 -1.09 -17.14
C ARG A 203 4.12 -1.31 -17.35
N ASP A 204 3.25 -0.69 -16.55
CA ASP A 204 1.80 -0.76 -16.76
C ASP A 204 1.43 0.07 -18.00
N PRO A 205 0.78 -0.48 -19.03
CA PRO A 205 0.37 0.27 -20.22
C PRO A 205 -0.79 1.26 -19.98
N GLU A 206 -1.58 1.09 -18.92
CA GLU A 206 -2.81 1.87 -18.68
C GLU A 206 -2.89 2.37 -17.24
N PRO A 207 -2.07 3.37 -16.87
CA PRO A 207 -2.02 3.88 -15.51
C PRO A 207 -3.29 4.67 -15.18
N SER A 208 -3.69 4.66 -13.91
CA SER A 208 -4.70 5.59 -13.41
C SER A 208 -4.12 7.00 -13.20
N GLY A 209 -5.00 8.01 -13.14
CA GLY A 209 -4.66 9.35 -12.67
C GLY A 209 -4.85 9.53 -11.16
N LEU A 210 -5.45 8.55 -10.47
CA LEU A 210 -5.72 8.58 -9.03
C LEU A 210 -4.91 7.49 -8.32
N PHE A 211 -4.06 7.91 -7.40
CA PHE A 211 -3.20 7.07 -6.58
C PHE A 211 -3.59 7.21 -5.12
N VAL A 212 -3.77 6.09 -4.43
CA VAL A 212 -4.26 6.06 -3.05
C VAL A 212 -3.31 5.28 -2.14
N THR A 213 -3.11 5.79 -0.93
CA THR A 213 -2.31 5.13 0.10
C THR A 213 -2.94 5.32 1.47
N HIS A 214 -2.65 4.39 2.38
CA HIS A 214 -3.04 4.51 3.79
C HIS A 214 -1.85 4.85 4.69
N SER A 215 -0.61 4.87 4.15
CA SER A 215 0.59 5.23 4.90
C SER A 215 0.83 6.74 4.88
N ALA A 216 1.00 7.30 6.08
CA ALA A 216 1.41 8.68 6.30
C ALA A 216 2.78 8.97 5.69
N ALA A 217 3.75 8.11 5.99
CA ALA A 217 5.14 8.28 5.60
C ALA A 217 5.31 8.27 4.08
N VAL A 218 4.51 7.48 3.35
CA VAL A 218 4.49 7.49 1.88
C VAL A 218 4.09 8.86 1.35
N LEU A 219 3.00 9.43 1.87
CA LEU A 219 2.53 10.75 1.42
C LEU A 219 3.56 11.82 1.78
N GLU A 220 4.06 11.83 3.01
CA GLU A 220 5.08 12.78 3.48
C GLU A 220 6.33 12.73 2.61
N LEU A 221 6.84 11.54 2.30
CA LEU A 221 7.99 11.37 1.41
C LEU A 221 7.74 11.95 0.01
N LEU A 222 6.53 11.77 -0.55
CA LEU A 222 6.20 12.32 -1.86
C LEU A 222 6.08 13.85 -1.85
N LEU A 223 5.52 14.42 -0.78
CA LEU A 223 5.40 15.87 -0.59
C LEU A 223 6.78 16.51 -0.38
N GLU A 224 7.68 15.87 0.36
CA GLU A 224 9.07 16.33 0.51
C GLU A 224 9.82 16.35 -0.82
N ARG A 225 9.53 15.38 -1.71
CA ARG A 225 10.17 15.26 -3.03
C ARG A 225 9.50 16.13 -4.10
N THR A 226 8.37 16.77 -3.81
CA THR A 226 7.60 17.54 -4.80
C THR A 226 7.12 18.88 -4.27
N SER A 227 7.71 19.96 -4.78
CA SER A 227 7.33 21.34 -4.43
C SER A 227 6.03 21.84 -5.07
N THR A 228 5.47 21.10 -6.03
CA THR A 228 4.28 21.52 -6.81
C THR A 228 2.97 20.88 -6.33
N ALA A 229 3.02 19.99 -5.34
CA ALA A 229 1.82 19.33 -4.83
C ALA A 229 0.99 20.31 -3.99
N ALA A 230 -0.29 20.46 -4.32
CA ALA A 230 -1.23 21.28 -3.57
C ALA A 230 -2.35 20.41 -3.00
N ARG A 231 -2.72 20.62 -1.72
CA ARG A 231 -3.90 19.95 -1.15
C ARG A 231 -5.15 20.53 -1.79
N VAL A 232 -5.97 19.65 -2.40
CA VAL A 232 -7.17 20.05 -3.15
C VAL A 232 -8.47 19.57 -2.50
N MET A 233 -8.38 18.60 -1.60
CA MET A 233 -9.53 18.06 -0.89
C MET A 233 -9.11 17.58 0.50
N HIS A 234 -9.97 17.84 1.47
CA HIS A 234 -9.93 17.21 2.78
C HIS A 234 -11.37 16.88 3.18
N LEU A 235 -11.62 15.61 3.47
CA LEU A 235 -12.92 15.08 3.87
C LEU A 235 -12.73 14.32 5.17
N GLU A 236 -13.54 14.65 6.17
CA GLU A 236 -13.71 13.85 7.38
C GLU A 236 -15.13 13.30 7.38
N SER A 237 -15.27 11.99 7.52
CA SER A 237 -16.58 11.39 7.65
C SER A 237 -16.95 11.09 9.09
N THR A 238 -18.24 11.24 9.37
CA THR A 238 -18.84 10.79 10.61
C THR A 238 -19.49 9.42 10.42
N GLN A 239 -19.54 8.65 11.50
CA GLN A 239 -20.17 7.33 11.49
C GLN A 239 -21.65 7.44 11.09
N SER A 240 -22.09 6.64 10.10
CA SER A 240 -23.50 6.60 9.70
C SER A 240 -24.36 5.96 10.79
N SER A 241 -25.42 6.65 11.22
CA SER A 241 -26.41 6.09 12.16
C SER A 241 -27.58 5.40 11.44
N LYS A 242 -27.64 5.41 10.10
CA LYS A 242 -28.81 4.93 9.33
C LYS A 242 -28.40 4.11 8.12
N ALA A 243 -28.49 2.79 8.28
CA ALA A 243 -28.50 1.83 7.18
C ALA A 243 -29.64 2.16 6.21
N THR A 244 -29.30 2.75 5.06
CA THR A 244 -30.20 2.84 3.91
C THR A 244 -29.46 2.33 2.68
N ASP A 245 -29.96 1.24 2.10
CA ASP A 245 -29.32 0.40 1.06
C ASP A 245 -28.98 1.12 -0.27
N SER A 246 -29.34 2.40 -0.46
CA SER A 246 -29.04 3.17 -1.69
C SER A 246 -28.00 4.29 -1.51
N ALA A 247 -27.54 4.53 -0.27
CA ALA A 247 -26.58 5.57 0.06
C ALA A 247 -25.14 5.32 -0.46
N PRO A 248 -24.57 4.09 -0.43
CA PRO A 248 -23.13 3.92 -0.64
C PRO A 248 -22.71 4.07 -2.10
N GLU A 249 -23.55 3.68 -3.07
CA GLU A 249 -23.22 3.78 -4.49
C GLU A 249 -23.34 5.22 -5.01
N SER A 250 -24.40 5.94 -4.59
CA SER A 250 -24.58 7.37 -4.89
C SER A 250 -23.43 8.21 -4.32
N ARG A 251 -22.99 7.91 -3.10
CA ARG A 251 -21.82 8.56 -2.48
C ARG A 251 -20.54 8.31 -3.26
N ARG A 252 -20.25 7.05 -3.61
CA ARG A 252 -19.07 6.68 -4.41
C ARG A 252 -19.07 7.39 -5.76
N GLN A 253 -20.23 7.52 -6.40
CA GLN A 253 -20.37 8.27 -7.65
C GLN A 253 -20.06 9.76 -7.46
N SER A 254 -20.56 10.39 -6.41
CA SER A 254 -20.25 11.81 -6.11
C SER A 254 -18.77 12.05 -5.85
N LEU A 255 -18.12 11.20 -5.05
CA LEU A 255 -16.68 11.28 -4.80
C LEU A 255 -15.87 11.07 -6.09
N ALA A 256 -16.25 10.06 -6.88
CA ALA A 256 -15.59 9.79 -8.16
C ALA A 256 -15.74 10.94 -9.17
N LEU A 257 -16.91 11.59 -9.22
CA LEU A 257 -17.17 12.76 -10.06
C LEU A 257 -16.30 13.95 -9.64
N GLU A 258 -16.19 14.22 -8.34
CA GLU A 258 -15.37 15.34 -7.86
C GLU A 258 -13.88 15.10 -8.10
N LEU A 259 -13.39 13.87 -7.85
CA LEU A 259 -12.00 13.51 -8.16
C LEU A 259 -11.71 13.57 -9.66
N ALA A 260 -12.67 13.19 -10.52
CA ALA A 260 -12.53 13.36 -11.96
C ALA A 260 -12.48 14.84 -12.35
N ARG A 261 -13.33 15.69 -11.76
CA ARG A 261 -13.32 17.14 -11.97
C ARG A 261 -11.97 17.76 -11.61
N LEU A 262 -11.39 17.35 -10.47
CA LEU A 262 -10.09 17.83 -10.02
C LEU A 262 -8.92 17.41 -10.93
N LEU A 263 -9.03 16.30 -11.66
CA LEU A 263 -8.04 15.87 -12.66
C LEU A 263 -8.14 16.62 -13.99
N GLU A 264 -9.30 17.20 -14.30
CA GLU A 264 -9.56 17.87 -15.58
C GLU A 264 -9.42 19.41 -15.50
N GLN A 265 -9.37 19.99 -14.30
CA GLN A 265 -9.44 21.43 -14.11
C GLN A 265 -8.08 22.14 -14.33
N GLU A 266 -7.90 22.79 -15.48
CA GLU A 266 -6.62 23.42 -15.89
C GLU A 266 -6.14 24.62 -15.03
N GLN A 267 -6.93 25.19 -14.10
CA GLN A 267 -6.49 26.34 -13.29
C GLN A 267 -6.95 26.34 -11.83
N THR A 268 -6.00 26.75 -10.99
CA THR A 268 -6.02 26.98 -9.54
C THR A 268 -6.61 28.36 -9.21
N GLU A 269 -7.86 28.63 -9.57
CA GLU A 269 -8.58 29.78 -9.00
C GLU A 269 -9.64 29.25 -8.02
N ASP A 270 -9.45 29.59 -6.73
CA ASP A 270 -10.27 29.27 -5.55
C ASP A 270 -10.38 27.80 -5.12
N LEU A 271 -9.28 27.24 -4.61
CA LEU A 271 -9.29 25.97 -3.85
C LEU A 271 -9.95 26.09 -2.47
N ASP A 272 -10.07 27.30 -1.90
CA ASP A 272 -10.70 27.51 -0.59
C ASP A 272 -12.21 27.21 -0.60
N LYS A 273 -12.89 27.36 -1.73
CA LYS A 273 -14.35 27.16 -1.83
C LYS A 273 -14.76 25.69 -2.03
N SER A 274 -13.86 24.82 -2.46
CA SER A 274 -14.19 23.40 -2.72
C SER A 274 -14.17 22.55 -1.44
N SER A 275 -13.48 23.03 -0.39
CA SER A 275 -13.40 22.34 0.91
C SER A 275 -14.72 22.37 1.70
N GLU A 276 -15.59 23.36 1.45
CA GLU A 276 -16.86 23.50 2.20
C GLU A 276 -17.99 22.56 1.70
N LEU A 277 -17.87 21.99 0.50
CA LEU A 277 -18.99 21.30 -0.16
C LEU A 277 -19.14 19.80 0.18
N LEU A 278 -18.17 19.18 0.86
CA LEU A 278 -18.16 17.73 1.08
C LEU A 278 -18.32 17.28 2.54
N ASN A 279 -18.67 18.19 3.47
CA ASN A 279 -18.80 17.90 4.91
C ASN A 279 -19.94 16.96 5.34
N VAL A 280 -20.56 16.20 4.43
CA VAL A 280 -21.62 15.25 4.77
C VAL A 280 -21.48 13.99 3.92
N SER A 281 -20.39 13.26 4.10
CA SER A 281 -20.37 11.86 3.70
C SER A 281 -20.36 11.02 4.96
N GLU A 282 -21.49 10.38 5.24
CA GLU A 282 -21.55 9.34 6.26
C GLU A 282 -20.85 8.09 5.70
N PHE A 283 -19.92 7.52 6.46
CA PHE A 283 -19.32 6.23 6.17
C PHE A 283 -19.66 5.26 7.28
N ASP A 284 -19.71 3.96 6.95
CA ASP A 284 -19.97 2.90 7.93
C ASP A 284 -18.86 2.92 8.99
N ASN A 285 -17.62 3.16 8.54
CA ASN A 285 -16.48 3.49 9.38
C ASN A 285 -16.05 4.94 9.16
N PRO A 286 -15.78 5.73 10.21
CA PRO A 286 -15.33 7.10 10.04
C PRO A 286 -13.92 7.09 9.41
N VAL A 287 -13.74 7.87 8.35
CA VAL A 287 -12.57 7.89 7.47
C VAL A 287 -12.23 9.34 7.14
N THR A 288 -10.94 9.63 7.17
CA THR A 288 -10.37 10.90 6.72
C THR A 288 -9.68 10.69 5.38
N ILE A 289 -10.10 11.46 4.36
CA ILE A 289 -9.48 11.50 3.03
C ILE A 289 -8.81 12.84 2.83
N SER A 290 -7.52 12.83 2.48
CA SER A 290 -6.77 14.04 2.09
C SER A 290 -6.20 13.84 0.70
N ALA A 291 -6.64 14.63 -0.28
CA ALA A 291 -6.16 14.53 -1.67
C ALA A 291 -5.30 15.72 -2.06
N TYR A 292 -4.24 15.43 -2.80
CA TYR A 292 -3.24 16.36 -3.30
C TYR A 292 -3.17 16.25 -4.83
N ARG A 293 -3.17 17.39 -5.49
CA ARG A 293 -2.99 17.49 -6.94
C ARG A 293 -1.55 17.86 -7.25
N VAL A 294 -0.96 17.14 -8.20
CA VAL A 294 0.32 17.47 -8.82
C VAL A 294 0.04 17.88 -10.26
N PRO A 295 0.17 19.18 -10.61
CA PRO A 295 -0.15 19.66 -11.94
C PRO A 295 0.95 19.38 -12.96
N ASP A 296 0.56 19.32 -14.24
CA ASP A 296 1.42 19.34 -15.44
C ASP A 296 2.49 18.24 -15.48
N GLN A 297 2.20 17.07 -14.91
CA GLN A 297 3.10 15.92 -14.89
C GLN A 297 2.33 14.64 -15.14
N SER A 298 2.82 13.83 -16.06
CA SER A 298 2.26 12.48 -16.21
C SER A 298 2.56 11.63 -14.97
N PRO A 299 1.68 10.67 -14.61
CA PRO A 299 1.94 9.73 -13.52
C PRO A 299 3.34 9.11 -13.56
N TYR A 300 3.81 8.72 -14.74
CA TYR A 300 5.13 8.13 -14.92
C TYR A 300 6.26 9.08 -14.59
N GLU A 301 6.24 10.31 -15.11
CA GLU A 301 7.28 11.30 -14.83
C GLU A 301 7.35 11.65 -13.35
N PHE A 302 6.18 11.79 -12.71
CA PHE A 302 6.10 12.10 -11.29
C PHE A 302 6.72 11.00 -10.43
N PHE A 303 6.28 9.75 -10.60
CA PHE A 303 6.81 8.65 -9.79
C PHE A 303 8.27 8.34 -10.12
N ALA A 304 8.65 8.36 -11.41
CA ALA A 304 10.04 8.18 -11.85
C ALA A 304 10.97 9.21 -11.22
N ARG A 305 10.62 10.50 -11.27
CA ARG A 305 11.40 11.56 -10.63
C ARG A 305 11.43 11.40 -9.11
N SER A 306 10.29 11.09 -8.49
CA SER A 306 10.19 10.89 -7.05
C SER A 306 11.03 9.70 -6.57
N ALA A 307 11.21 8.68 -7.41
CA ALA A 307 12.02 7.51 -7.12
C ALA A 307 13.49 7.63 -7.60
N GLY A 308 13.85 8.69 -8.32
CA GLY A 308 15.19 8.82 -8.92
C GLY A 308 15.48 7.81 -10.03
N ILE A 309 14.45 7.37 -10.76
CA ILE A 309 14.55 6.35 -11.84
C ILE A 309 14.37 7.02 -13.20
N ASP A 310 15.18 6.64 -14.18
CA ASP A 310 14.96 6.99 -15.58
C ASP A 310 14.01 5.97 -16.26
N CYS A 311 12.69 6.27 -16.26
CA CYS A 311 11.70 5.43 -16.95
C CYS A 311 11.80 5.50 -18.50
N SER A 312 12.65 6.38 -19.06
CA SER A 312 12.88 6.51 -20.51
C SER A 312 13.54 5.29 -21.17
N SER A 313 14.14 4.40 -20.37
CA SER A 313 14.81 3.18 -20.86
C SER A 313 13.84 2.02 -21.18
N ALA A 314 12.58 2.14 -20.77
CA ALA A 314 11.52 1.15 -21.04
C ALA A 314 10.96 1.31 -22.47
N GLY A 315 11.77 0.99 -23.49
CA GLY A 315 11.32 0.68 -24.85
C GLY A 315 10.21 1.57 -25.43
N SER A 316 10.53 2.82 -25.76
CA SER A 316 9.87 3.73 -26.71
C SER A 316 8.39 3.47 -27.07
N ARG A 317 7.50 3.33 -26.09
CA ARG A 317 6.09 3.65 -26.33
C ARG A 317 5.87 5.06 -25.83
N PRO A 318 5.45 6.02 -26.66
CA PRO A 318 4.98 7.29 -26.15
C PRO A 318 3.89 6.94 -25.13
N HIS A 319 4.18 7.15 -23.86
CA HIS A 319 3.23 6.92 -22.80
C HIS A 319 2.10 7.90 -23.10
N ASN A 320 0.96 7.36 -23.57
CA ASN A 320 -0.23 8.15 -23.81
C ASN A 320 -0.72 8.56 -22.42
N SER A 321 -0.16 9.65 -21.89
CA SER A 321 -0.58 10.18 -20.60
C SER A 321 -1.96 10.75 -20.78
N ARG A 322 -2.97 9.89 -20.63
CA ARG A 322 -4.39 10.26 -20.62
C ARG A 322 -4.66 11.39 -19.62
N TYR A 323 -3.84 11.47 -18.58
CA TYR A 323 -3.90 12.44 -17.51
C TYR A 323 -2.72 13.40 -17.61
N LYS A 324 -3.01 14.70 -17.62
CA LYS A 324 -2.01 15.78 -17.49
C LYS A 324 -1.64 16.05 -16.03
N ASP A 325 -2.56 15.71 -15.12
CA ASP A 325 -2.43 15.89 -13.68
C ASP A 325 -2.57 14.56 -12.95
N ILE A 326 -2.10 14.55 -11.70
CA ILE A 326 -2.16 13.39 -10.83
C ILE A 326 -2.85 13.78 -9.54
N LEU A 327 -3.73 12.90 -9.04
CA LEU A 327 -4.27 12.97 -7.70
C LEU A 327 -3.65 11.89 -6.82
N ILE A 328 -3.17 12.31 -5.65
CA ILE A 328 -2.62 11.45 -4.62
C ILE A 328 -3.48 11.62 -3.39
N ALA A 329 -4.16 10.56 -2.96
CA ALA A 329 -5.01 10.59 -1.79
C ALA A 329 -4.47 9.71 -0.66
N LEU A 330 -4.43 10.27 0.54
CA LEU A 330 -4.24 9.55 1.78
C LEU A 330 -5.60 9.27 2.40
N VAL A 331 -5.84 8.02 2.76
CA VAL A 331 -7.08 7.57 3.42
C VAL A 331 -6.71 6.92 4.74
N ARG A 332 -7.34 7.36 5.83
CA ARG A 332 -7.11 6.82 7.18
C ARG A 332 -8.44 6.61 7.88
N GLU A 333 -8.52 5.63 8.77
CA GLU A 333 -9.61 5.56 9.74
C GLU A 333 -9.53 6.76 10.70
N SER A 334 -10.65 7.44 10.91
CA SER A 334 -10.74 8.50 11.91
C SER A 334 -10.86 7.82 13.27
N ARG A 335 -9.78 7.83 14.06
CA ARG A 335 -9.85 7.38 15.46
C ARG A 335 -10.80 8.32 16.21
N SER A 336 -11.90 7.78 16.74
CA SER A 336 -12.75 8.51 17.69
C SER A 336 -11.92 8.81 18.93
N LEU A 337 -11.65 10.09 19.18
CA LEU A 337 -10.97 10.59 20.39
C LEU A 337 -11.80 10.31 21.65
#